data_AF-A0A9P9ALV0-F1
#
_entry.id   AF-A0A9P9ALV0-F1
#
_cell.length_a   1.000
_cell.length_b   1.000
_cell.length_c   1.000
_cell.angle_alpha   90.00
_cell.angle_beta   90.00
_cell.angle_gamma   90.00
#
_symmetry.space_group_name_H-M   'P 1'
#
loop_
_entity.id
_entity.type
_entity.pdbx_description
1 polymer ?
#
loop_
_entity_poly.entity_id
_entity_poly.type
_entity_poly.pdbx_seq_one_letter_code
_entity_poly.pdbx_strand_id
1 'polypeptide(L)' 'QCWDHGCDGREFSTRSNLLRHQREKLKKPRIPCPVCGMSFTRSTALRTHMNRHHK' A
#
# COMPACT_ATOMS: atom_id res chain seq x y z
N GLN A 1 -17.00 -5.39 -5.13
CA GLN A 1 -16.86 -4.35 -6.16
C GLN A 1 -16.67 -3.00 -5.48
N CYS A 2 -15.89 -2.09 -6.07
CA CYS A 2 -15.74 -0.71 -5.58
C CYS A 2 -16.32 0.25 -6.63
N TRP A 3 -17.32 1.04 -6.23
CA TRP A 3 -18.11 1.91 -7.11
C TRP A 3 -17.72 3.40 -7.00
N ASP A 4 -16.50 3.66 -6.52
CA ASP A 4 -15.97 5.02 -6.42
C ASP A 4 -15.48 5.51 -7.80
N HIS A 5 -15.77 6.78 -8.13
CA HIS A 5 -15.59 7.37 -9.47
C HIS A 5 -14.14 7.43 -9.98
N GLY A 6 -13.16 7.03 -9.16
CA GLY A 6 -11.75 6.87 -9.57
C GLY A 6 -11.21 5.43 -9.49
N CYS A 7 -12.08 4.42 -9.38
CA CYS A 7 -11.66 3.01 -9.20
C CYS A 7 -11.82 2.13 -10.45
N ASP A 8 -12.32 2.68 -11.56
CA ASP A 8 -12.57 1.97 -12.83
C ASP A 8 -13.27 0.62 -12.63
N GLY A 9 -14.25 0.58 -11.71
CA GLY A 9 -15.04 -0.64 -11.46
C GLY A 9 -14.24 -1.85 -11.02
N ARG A 10 -13.03 -1.68 -10.43
CA ARG A 10 -12.17 -2.82 -10.06
C ARG A 10 -12.90 -3.84 -9.18
N GLU A 11 -12.97 -5.05 -9.72
CA GLU A 11 -13.48 -6.23 -9.02
C GLU A 11 -12.33 -6.92 -8.28
N PHE A 12 -12.54 -7.18 -7.00
CA PHE A 12 -11.58 -7.87 -6.16
C PHE A 12 -12.17 -9.23 -5.78
N SER A 13 -11.45 -10.30 -6.10
CA SER A 13 -11.83 -11.67 -5.78
C SER A 13 -11.81 -11.96 -4.28
N THR A 14 -11.17 -11.10 -3.47
CA THR A 14 -11.15 -11.25 -2.01
C THR A 14 -11.43 -9.93 -1.28
N ARG A 15 -12.09 -10.04 -0.12
CA ARG A 15 -12.39 -8.91 0.78
C ARG A 15 -11.11 -8.20 1.24
N SER A 16 -10.03 -8.93 1.50
CA SER A 16 -8.74 -8.37 1.91
C SER A 16 -8.11 -7.47 0.85
N ASN A 17 -8.27 -7.82 -0.44
CA ASN A 17 -7.79 -6.98 -1.53
C ASN A 17 -8.65 -5.71 -1.70
N LEU A 18 -9.96 -5.82 -1.56
CA LEU A 18 -10.87 -4.66 -1.57
C LEU A 18 -10.56 -3.67 -0.43
N LEU A 19 -10.42 -4.16 0.81
CA LEU A 19 -10.06 -3.34 1.97
C LEU A 19 -8.67 -2.72 1.85
N ARG A 20 -7.72 -3.39 1.20
CA ARG A 20 -6.41 -2.80 0.88
C ARG A 20 -6.58 -1.67 -0.13
N HIS A 21 -7.32 -1.91 -1.20
CA HIS A 21 -7.56 -0.93 -2.24
C HIS A 21 -8.25 0.34 -1.72
N GLN A 22 -9.30 0.21 -0.91
CA GLN A 22 -9.96 1.35 -0.26
C GLN A 22 -9.00 2.11 0.67
N ARG A 23 -8.10 1.40 1.36
CA ARG A 23 -7.07 2.03 2.21
C ARG A 23 -6.00 2.79 1.44
N GLU A 24 -5.71 2.44 0.19
CA GLU A 24 -4.80 3.21 -0.67
C GLU A 24 -5.51 4.45 -1.25
N LYS A 25 -6.85 4.43 -1.37
CA LYS A 25 -7.65 5.60 -1.76
C LYS A 25 -7.65 6.69 -0.71
N LEU A 26 -7.74 6.31 0.57
CA LEU A 26 -7.33 7.19 1.65
C LEU A 26 -5.84 7.49 1.43
N LYS A 27 -5.47 8.74 1.14
CA LYS A 27 -4.09 9.19 0.94
C LYS A 27 -3.29 8.93 2.21
N LYS A 28 -2.84 7.69 2.38
CA LYS A 28 -2.12 7.29 3.58
C LYS A 28 -0.75 7.95 3.56
N PRO A 29 -0.30 8.47 4.71
CA PRO A 29 1.06 8.93 4.84
C PRO A 29 2.00 7.77 4.48
N ARG A 30 2.94 8.05 3.58
CA ARG A 30 3.97 7.07 3.22
C ARG A 30 4.83 6.83 4.45
N ILE A 31 5.27 5.59 4.62
CA ILE A 31 6.13 5.16 5.72
C ILE A 31 7.58 5.31 5.25
N PRO A 32 8.35 6.26 5.80
CA PRO A 32 9.74 6.45 5.41
C PRO A 32 10.64 5.37 6.01
N CYS A 33 11.69 5.00 5.27
CA CYS A 33 12.77 4.18 5.76
C CYS A 33 13.68 5.03 6.67
N PRO A 34 13.92 4.64 7.92
CA PRO A 34 14.81 5.39 8.83
C PRO A 34 16.28 5.44 8.38
N VAL A 35 16.71 4.58 7.45
CA VAL A 35 18.12 4.54 7.00
C VAL A 35 18.36 5.39 5.77
N CYS A 36 17.52 5.25 4.73
CA CYS A 36 17.71 5.94 3.45
C CYS A 36 16.62 6.97 3.11
N GLY A 37 15.60 7.14 3.95
CA GLY A 37 14.50 8.08 3.72
C GLY A 37 13.49 7.64 2.65
N MET A 38 13.69 6.50 1.96
CA MET A 38 12.74 6.02 0.95
C MET A 38 11.36 5.77 1.55
N SER A 39 10.33 6.26 0.87
CA SER A 39 8.96 6.27 1.37
C SER A 39 8.09 5.19 0.72
N PHE A 40 7.47 4.33 1.53
CA PHE A 40 6.67 3.20 1.10
C PHE A 40 5.20 3.35 1.48
N THR A 41 4.27 2.93 0.63
CA THR A 41 2.82 2.98 0.96
C THR A 41 2.39 1.85 1.90
N ARG A 42 3.22 0.81 2.08
CA ARG A 42 2.87 -0.39 2.85
C ARG A 42 4.01 -0.82 3.77
N SER A 43 3.67 -1.24 4.99
CA SER A 43 4.63 -1.74 5.99
C SER A 43 5.35 -3.01 5.54
N THR A 44 4.68 -3.90 4.81
CA THR A 44 5.31 -5.09 4.24
C THR A 44 6.38 -4.74 3.22
N ALA A 45 6.14 -3.72 2.40
CA ALA A 45 7.12 -3.24 1.43
C ALA A 45 8.34 -2.63 2.12
N LEU A 46 8.13 -1.82 3.17
CA LEU A 46 9.23 -1.31 4.00
C LEU A 46 10.04 -2.44 4.64
N ARG A 47 9.38 -3.46 5.20
CA ARG A 47 10.05 -4.60 5.84
C ARG A 47 10.90 -5.40 4.84
N THR A 48 10.37 -5.68 3.64
CA THR A 48 11.15 -6.36 2.60
C THR A 48 12.31 -5.49 2.12
N HIS A 49 12.10 -4.18 1.99
CA HIS A 49 13.17 -3.25 1.67
C HIS A 49 14.28 -3.28 2.73
N MET A 50 13.93 -3.19 4.02
CA MET A 50 14.88 -3.28 5.12
C MET A 50 15.69 -4.57 5.07
N ASN A 51 15.03 -5.71 4.91
CA ASN A 51 15.71 -7.01 4.84
C ASN A 51 16.64 -7.18 3.63
N ARG A 52 16.41 -6.44 2.53
CA ARG A 52 17.19 -6.60 1.29
C ARG A 52 18.26 -5.53 1.10
N HIS A 53 18.00 -4.31 1.57
CA HIS A 53 18.85 -3.13 1.33
C HIS A 53 19.59 -2.66 2.58
N HIS A 54 19.14 -3.08 3.77
CA HIS A 54 19.66 -2.59 5.06
C HIS A 54 19.92 -3.73 6.06
N LYS A 55 20.06 -4.97 5.57
CA LYS A 55 20.51 -6.10 6.37
C LYS A 55 22.03 -6.08 6.53
#